data_AF-A0AAJ2G4N4-F1
#
_entry.id   AF-A0AAJ2G4N4-F1
#
_cell.length_a   1.000
_cell.length_b   1.000
_cell.length_c   1.000
_cell.angle_alpha   90.00
_cell.angle_beta   90.00
_cell.angle_gamma   90.00
#
_symmetry.space_group_name_H-M   'P 1'
#
loop_
_entity.id
_entity.type
_entity.pdbx_description
1 polymer ?
#
loop_
_entity_poly.entity_id
_entity_poly.type
_entity_poly.pdbx_seq_one_letter_code
_entity_poly.pdbx_strand_id
1 'polypeptide(L)'
;MKATKGKTASKQITETDSAKLKELFVDGLKDIYWAEKNLAKALTKMSKNATSEELKAAFEQHTTETEEHAKVVEQVFEMIGEKAQAKKCAAMEGLIEEANEILESTDKGTMVRDCGLIMAAQKVEHYEIASYGTLRNIARTLGHSDVADLLQQTLDQEGETDHKLTELAEAYVNEEASVE
;
A
#
# COMPACT_ATOMS: atom_id res chain seq x y z
N MET A 1 13.47 -46.13 3.63
CA MET A 1 12.60 -44.94 3.73
C MET A 1 11.80 -44.83 2.44
N LYS A 2 10.47 -45.03 2.47
CA LYS A 2 9.61 -44.90 1.30
C LYS A 2 9.15 -43.43 1.21
N ALA A 3 9.51 -42.76 0.12
CA ALA A 3 9.04 -41.41 -0.19
C ALA A 3 7.54 -41.45 -0.54
N THR A 4 6.71 -40.81 0.26
CA THR A 4 5.31 -40.54 -0.02
C THR A 4 5.20 -39.38 -1.02
N LYS A 5 4.96 -39.71 -2.29
CA LYS A 5 4.50 -38.75 -3.30
C LYS A 5 3.07 -38.32 -2.92
N GLY A 6 2.93 -37.15 -2.30
CA GLY A 6 1.64 -36.49 -2.16
C GLY A 6 1.13 -36.08 -3.54
N LYS A 7 0.06 -36.72 -4.01
CA LYS A 7 -0.73 -36.26 -5.17
C LYS A 7 -1.45 -34.99 -4.74
N THR A 8 -1.01 -33.82 -5.19
CA THR A 8 -1.83 -32.61 -5.13
C THR A 8 -2.95 -32.77 -6.16
N ALA A 9 -4.13 -33.17 -5.71
CA ALA A 9 -5.31 -33.17 -6.55
C ALA A 9 -5.71 -31.71 -6.80
N SER A 10 -5.59 -31.24 -8.04
CA SER A 10 -6.22 -29.99 -8.48
C SER A 10 -7.73 -30.18 -8.36
N LYS A 11 -8.34 -29.60 -7.33
CA LYS A 11 -9.79 -29.51 -7.20
C LYS A 11 -10.25 -28.50 -8.25
N GLN A 12 -11.08 -28.92 -9.21
CA GLN A 12 -11.68 -27.99 -10.17
C GLN A 12 -12.47 -26.93 -9.39
N ILE A 13 -12.17 -25.65 -9.64
CA ILE A 13 -12.90 -24.51 -9.06
C ILE A 13 -14.34 -24.59 -9.58
N THR A 14 -15.31 -24.63 -8.66
CA THR A 14 -16.73 -24.63 -9.03
C THR A 14 -17.22 -23.19 -9.26
N GLU A 15 -18.29 -23.00 -10.03
CA GLU A 15 -18.86 -21.65 -10.25
C GLU A 15 -19.21 -20.94 -8.93
N THR A 16 -19.67 -21.69 -7.92
CA THR A 16 -19.96 -21.17 -6.58
C THR A 16 -18.71 -20.73 -5.82
N ASP A 17 -17.59 -21.46 -5.95
CA ASP A 17 -16.31 -21.07 -5.33
C ASP A 17 -15.74 -19.80 -6.01
N SER A 18 -15.91 -19.69 -7.34
CA SER A 18 -15.52 -18.49 -8.09
C SER A 18 -16.32 -17.25 -7.68
N ALA A 19 -17.61 -17.41 -7.34
CA ALA A 19 -18.45 -16.30 -6.90
C ALA A 19 -17.99 -15.72 -5.55
N LYS A 20 -17.70 -16.58 -4.56
CA LYS A 20 -17.19 -16.13 -3.25
C LYS A 20 -15.80 -15.48 -3.35
N LEU A 21 -14.94 -15.99 -4.22
CA LEU A 21 -13.64 -15.37 -4.47
C LEU A 21 -13.79 -14.01 -5.13
N LYS A 22 -14.74 -13.84 -6.06
CA LYS A 22 -15.08 -12.53 -6.65
C LYS A 22 -15.59 -11.56 -5.58
N GLU A 23 -16.47 -11.99 -4.68
CA GLU A 23 -16.95 -11.16 -3.56
C GLU A 23 -15.79 -10.68 -2.68
N LEU A 24 -14.88 -11.58 -2.30
CA LEU A 24 -13.69 -11.24 -1.52
C LEU A 24 -12.77 -10.26 -2.28
N PHE A 25 -12.57 -10.48 -3.58
CA PHE A 25 -11.78 -9.60 -4.44
C PHE A 25 -12.36 -8.18 -4.46
N VAL A 26 -13.67 -8.07 -4.69
CA VAL A 26 -14.39 -6.80 -4.72
C VAL A 26 -14.30 -6.10 -3.36
N ASP A 27 -14.47 -6.83 -2.25
CA ASP A 27 -14.34 -6.24 -0.92
C ASP A 27 -12.92 -5.75 -0.62
N GLY A 28 -11.90 -6.48 -1.07
CA GLY A 28 -10.51 -6.03 -1.00
C GLY A 28 -10.24 -4.77 -1.83
N LEU A 29 -10.83 -4.66 -3.03
CA LEU A 29 -10.76 -3.44 -3.85
C LEU A 29 -11.43 -2.24 -3.15
N LYS A 30 -12.55 -2.45 -2.45
CA LYS A 30 -13.21 -1.37 -1.68
C LYS A 30 -12.34 -0.87 -0.53
N ASP A 31 -11.63 -1.79 0.12
CA ASP A 31 -10.76 -1.48 1.25
C ASP A 31 -9.51 -0.72 0.78
N ILE A 32 -8.82 -1.18 -0.27
CA ILE A 32 -7.64 -0.46 -0.81
C ILE A 32 -8.04 0.88 -1.43
N TYR A 33 -9.19 0.98 -2.12
CA TYR A 33 -9.68 2.26 -2.65
C TYR A 33 -9.94 3.30 -1.55
N TRP A 34 -10.40 2.86 -0.37
CA TRP A 34 -10.50 3.76 0.77
C TRP A 34 -9.13 4.13 1.31
N ALA A 35 -8.19 3.18 1.38
CA ALA A 35 -6.84 3.41 1.86
C ALA A 35 -6.17 4.54 1.07
N GLU A 36 -6.06 4.41 -0.24
CA GLU A 36 -5.48 5.40 -1.16
C GLU A 36 -6.03 6.82 -0.93
N LYS A 37 -7.36 6.95 -0.91
CA LYS A 37 -8.03 8.26 -0.77
C LYS A 37 -7.79 8.94 0.56
N ASN A 38 -7.50 8.18 1.61
CA ASN A 38 -7.21 8.74 2.92
C ASN A 38 -5.70 8.92 3.12
N LEU A 39 -4.88 8.05 2.54
CA LEU A 39 -3.44 8.12 2.57
C LEU A 39 -2.92 9.41 1.91
N ALA A 40 -3.45 9.81 0.75
CA ALA A 40 -3.01 11.04 0.08
C ALA A 40 -3.08 12.30 0.98
N LYS A 41 -4.10 12.36 1.87
CA LYS A 41 -4.23 13.45 2.86
C LYS A 41 -3.20 13.34 3.98
N ALA A 42 -2.91 12.12 4.42
CA ALA A 42 -1.90 11.86 5.44
C ALA A 42 -0.50 12.19 4.90
N LEU A 43 -0.17 11.78 3.68
CA LEU A 43 1.10 12.09 3.01
C LEU A 43 1.32 13.60 2.86
N THR A 44 0.28 14.35 2.46
CA THR A 44 0.34 15.82 2.45
C THR A 44 0.67 16.41 3.83
N LYS A 45 0.15 15.82 4.91
CA LYS A 45 0.45 16.25 6.28
C LYS A 45 1.87 15.86 6.68
N MET A 46 2.33 14.67 6.32
CA MET A 46 3.68 14.16 6.61
C MET A 46 4.74 15.01 5.89
N SER A 47 4.56 15.29 4.59
CA SER A 47 5.41 16.22 3.83
C SER A 47 5.58 17.56 4.55
N LYS A 48 4.49 18.22 4.95
CA LYS A 48 4.55 19.51 5.66
C LYS A 48 5.28 19.48 7.00
N ASN A 49 5.48 18.31 7.59
CA ASN A 49 6.11 18.13 8.89
C ASN A 49 7.47 17.42 8.82
N ALA A 50 7.89 16.95 7.65
CA ALA A 50 9.24 16.49 7.41
C ALA A 50 10.21 17.68 7.46
N THR A 51 11.45 17.41 7.83
CA THR A 51 12.51 18.40 8.01
C THR A 51 13.39 18.45 6.77
N SER A 52 13.86 17.28 6.33
CA SER A 52 14.62 17.04 5.11
C SER A 52 13.83 17.45 3.86
N GLU A 53 14.50 18.08 2.91
CA GLU A 53 13.92 18.42 1.61
C GLU A 53 13.70 17.17 0.75
N GLU A 54 14.58 16.16 0.83
CA GLU A 54 14.42 14.91 0.09
C GLU A 54 13.24 14.09 0.61
N LEU A 55 13.01 14.06 1.93
CA LEU A 55 11.87 13.36 2.52
C LEU A 55 10.55 14.08 2.19
N LYS A 56 10.53 15.42 2.23
CA LYS A 56 9.39 16.21 1.75
C LYS A 56 9.03 15.86 0.31
N ALA A 57 10.04 15.87 -0.57
CA ALA A 57 9.86 15.57 -1.98
C ALA A 57 9.38 14.13 -2.21
N ALA A 58 9.87 13.17 -1.42
CA ALA A 58 9.39 11.79 -1.47
C ALA A 58 7.89 11.70 -1.12
N PHE A 59 7.43 12.35 -0.05
CA PHE A 59 6.02 12.36 0.32
C PHE A 59 5.13 13.14 -0.67
N GLU A 60 5.62 14.21 -1.28
CA GLU A 60 4.88 14.96 -2.32
C GLU A 60 4.72 14.15 -3.61
N GLN A 61 5.79 13.48 -4.05
CA GLN A 61 5.73 12.55 -5.17
C GLN A 61 4.73 11.44 -4.87
N HIS A 62 4.88 10.79 -3.71
CA HIS A 62 4.03 9.67 -3.35
C HIS A 62 2.56 10.09 -3.19
N THR A 63 2.27 11.30 -2.68
CA THR A 63 0.90 11.85 -2.66
C THR A 63 0.29 11.88 -4.07
N THR A 64 1.08 12.24 -5.08
CA THR A 64 0.61 12.29 -6.48
C THR A 64 0.33 10.88 -6.99
N GLU A 65 1.26 9.96 -6.75
CA GLU A 65 1.13 8.55 -7.14
C GLU A 65 -0.11 7.90 -6.49
N THR A 66 -0.31 8.06 -5.18
CA THR A 66 -1.50 7.59 -4.43
C THR A 66 -2.82 8.14 -5.03
N GLU A 67 -2.84 9.40 -5.48
CA GLU A 67 -4.01 9.97 -6.17
C GLU A 67 -4.24 9.34 -7.55
N GLU A 68 -3.19 8.92 -8.25
CA GLU A 68 -3.30 8.11 -9.46
C GLU A 68 -3.73 6.67 -9.18
N HIS A 69 -3.19 6.04 -8.13
CA HIS A 69 -3.55 4.68 -7.72
C HIS A 69 -5.03 4.57 -7.38
N ALA A 70 -5.59 5.55 -6.68
CA ALA A 70 -7.03 5.64 -6.46
C ALA A 70 -7.84 5.61 -7.78
N LYS A 71 -7.36 6.28 -8.84
CA LYS A 71 -8.00 6.26 -10.17
C LYS A 71 -7.81 4.91 -10.86
N VAL A 72 -6.65 4.27 -10.69
CA VAL A 72 -6.41 2.91 -11.19
C VAL A 72 -7.41 1.94 -10.55
N VAL A 73 -7.68 2.05 -9.24
CA VAL A 73 -8.66 1.19 -8.57
C VAL A 73 -10.08 1.46 -9.09
N GLU A 74 -10.44 2.73 -9.38
CA GLU A 74 -11.71 3.07 -10.05
C GLU A 74 -11.84 2.41 -11.43
N GLN A 75 -10.76 2.43 -12.23
CA GLN A 75 -10.70 1.75 -13.52
C GLN A 75 -10.84 0.23 -13.35
N VAL A 76 -10.21 -0.36 -12.34
CA VAL A 76 -10.34 -1.79 -12.03
C VAL A 76 -11.79 -2.16 -11.73
N PHE A 77 -12.51 -1.35 -10.93
CA PHE A 77 -13.94 -1.54 -10.69
C PHE A 77 -14.75 -1.55 -11.99
N GLU A 78 -14.51 -0.58 -12.89
CA GLU A 78 -15.18 -0.51 -14.19
C GLU A 78 -14.91 -1.76 -15.05
N MET A 79 -13.65 -2.20 -15.12
CA MET A 79 -13.24 -3.37 -15.92
C MET A 79 -13.90 -4.68 -15.46
N ILE A 80 -14.25 -4.80 -14.18
CA ILE A 80 -14.93 -5.98 -13.63
C ILE A 80 -16.45 -5.82 -13.56
N GLY A 81 -17.00 -4.70 -14.07
CA GLY A 81 -18.42 -4.42 -14.11
C GLY A 81 -19.04 -4.10 -12.74
N GLU A 82 -18.24 -3.59 -11.80
CA GLU A 82 -18.66 -3.25 -10.44
C GLU A 82 -18.61 -1.72 -10.25
N LYS A 83 -19.47 -1.20 -9.36
CA LYS A 83 -19.42 0.23 -9.02
C LYS A 83 -18.30 0.49 -8.01
N ALA A 84 -17.41 1.44 -8.33
CA ALA A 84 -16.41 1.89 -7.37
C ALA A 84 -17.06 2.38 -6.08
N GLN A 85 -16.64 1.79 -4.96
CA GLN A 85 -17.14 2.11 -3.64
C GLN A 85 -16.01 1.98 -2.63
N ALA A 86 -15.76 3.04 -1.86
CA ALA A 86 -14.81 2.96 -0.76
C ALA A 86 -15.48 2.33 0.46
N LYS A 87 -14.79 1.39 1.10
CA LYS A 87 -15.16 0.85 2.42
C LYS A 87 -14.04 1.15 3.39
N LYS A 88 -14.40 1.67 4.56
CA LYS A 88 -13.42 2.07 5.58
C LYS A 88 -12.44 0.93 5.87
N CYS A 89 -11.14 1.19 5.62
CA CYS A 89 -10.07 0.25 5.95
C CYS A 89 -9.52 0.56 7.34
N ALA A 90 -9.86 -0.27 8.32
CA ALA A 90 -9.39 -0.10 9.70
C ALA A 90 -7.86 -0.27 9.83
N ALA A 91 -7.23 -1.09 8.97
CA ALA A 91 -5.79 -1.27 8.97
C ALA A 91 -5.07 0.03 8.54
N MET A 92 -5.44 0.59 7.39
CA MET A 92 -4.86 1.85 6.92
C MET A 92 -5.18 3.01 7.88
N GLU A 93 -6.39 3.07 8.44
CA GLU A 93 -6.70 4.08 9.46
C GLU A 93 -5.74 4.01 10.66
N GLY A 94 -5.46 2.81 11.16
CA GLY A 94 -4.51 2.62 12.26
C GLY A 94 -3.08 3.04 11.90
N LEU A 95 -2.63 2.74 10.68
CA LEU A 95 -1.28 3.14 10.21
C LEU A 95 -1.16 4.66 10.03
N ILE A 96 -2.21 5.31 9.52
CA ILE A 96 -2.27 6.78 9.43
C ILE A 96 -2.27 7.40 10.84
N GLU A 97 -2.96 6.78 11.80
CA GLU A 97 -2.96 7.26 13.18
C GLU A 97 -1.58 7.10 13.82
N GLU A 98 -0.87 6.00 13.57
CA GLU A 98 0.52 5.83 14.02
C GLU A 98 1.43 6.96 13.48
N ALA A 99 1.28 7.34 12.20
CA ALA A 99 2.00 8.48 11.65
C ALA A 99 1.64 9.81 12.35
N ASN A 100 0.38 9.99 12.77
CA ASN A 100 -0.04 11.16 13.56
C ASN A 100 0.59 11.16 14.95
N GLU A 101 0.64 10.01 15.62
CA GLU A 101 1.25 9.87 16.95
C GLU A 101 2.74 10.19 16.92
N ILE A 102 3.45 9.83 15.84
CA ILE A 102 4.85 10.25 15.62
C ILE A 102 4.98 11.77 15.57
N LEU A 103 4.07 12.46 14.86
CA LEU A 103 4.09 13.92 14.76
C LEU A 103 3.84 14.62 16.10
N GLU A 104 3.09 13.97 17.00
CA GLU A 104 2.77 14.47 18.33
C GLU A 104 3.87 14.18 19.36
N SER A 105 4.58 13.05 19.19
CA SER A 105 5.58 12.55 20.14
C SER A 105 7.03 12.96 19.82
N THR A 106 7.27 13.57 18.68
CA THR A 106 8.61 14.06 18.26
C THR A 106 8.63 15.58 18.15
N ASP A 107 9.79 16.21 18.35
CA ASP A 107 9.95 17.66 18.18
C ASP A 107 9.90 18.07 16.70
N LYS A 108 9.44 19.30 16.42
CA LYS A 108 9.36 19.83 15.05
C LYS A 108 10.76 20.18 14.52
N GLY A 109 11.02 19.83 13.26
CA GLY A 109 12.25 20.23 12.58
C GLY A 109 13.48 19.41 12.99
N THR A 110 13.28 18.21 13.52
CA THR A 110 14.34 17.29 13.95
C THR A 110 14.45 16.11 13.00
N MET A 111 15.64 15.53 12.89
CA MET A 111 15.85 14.29 12.15
C MET A 111 15.26 13.08 12.88
N VAL A 112 15.13 13.13 14.21
CA VAL A 112 14.36 12.13 14.96
C VAL A 112 12.91 12.04 14.46
N ARG A 113 12.27 13.18 14.15
CA ARG A 113 10.94 13.20 13.55
C ARG A 113 10.93 12.56 12.16
N ASP A 114 11.90 12.90 11.31
CA ASP A 114 11.99 12.36 9.96
C ASP A 114 12.20 10.84 9.96
N CYS A 115 13.03 10.33 10.87
CA CYS A 115 13.19 8.88 11.12
C CYS A 115 11.85 8.23 11.50
N GLY A 116 11.09 8.86 12.41
CA GLY A 116 9.75 8.38 12.79
C GLY A 116 8.76 8.40 11.61
N LEU A 117 8.80 9.43 10.77
CA LEU A 117 7.93 9.55 9.60
C LEU A 117 8.26 8.49 8.55
N ILE A 118 9.55 8.22 8.29
CA ILE A 118 9.97 7.12 7.43
C ILE A 118 9.49 5.79 7.99
N MET A 119 9.68 5.54 9.29
CA MET A 119 9.22 4.31 9.93
C MET A 119 7.70 4.09 9.76
N ALA A 120 6.90 5.13 9.92
CA ALA A 120 5.46 5.05 9.72
C ALA A 120 5.08 4.84 8.24
N ALA A 121 5.74 5.55 7.33
CA ALA A 121 5.52 5.43 5.89
C ALA A 121 5.85 4.02 5.37
N GLN A 122 6.98 3.44 5.75
CA GLN A 122 7.33 2.08 5.30
C GLN A 122 6.30 1.04 5.76
N LYS A 123 5.68 1.20 6.94
CA LYS A 123 4.59 0.31 7.37
C LYS A 123 3.35 0.45 6.50
N VAL A 124 3.05 1.66 6.02
CA VAL A 124 2.01 1.92 5.02
C VAL A 124 2.36 1.20 3.71
N GLU A 125 3.56 1.42 3.16
CA GLU A 125 4.00 0.77 1.91
C GLU A 125 3.90 -0.76 2.02
N HIS A 126 4.37 -1.35 3.11
CA HIS A 126 4.30 -2.79 3.32
C HIS A 126 2.85 -3.33 3.38
N TYR A 127 1.91 -2.55 3.90
CA TYR A 127 0.49 -2.89 3.86
C TYR A 127 -0.05 -2.87 2.42
N GLU A 128 0.33 -1.87 1.63
CA GLU A 128 -0.13 -1.72 0.24
C GLU A 128 0.51 -2.76 -0.69
N ILE A 129 1.81 -3.03 -0.54
CA ILE A 129 2.53 -4.12 -1.22
C ILE A 129 1.84 -5.46 -0.97
N ALA A 130 1.48 -5.76 0.29
CA ALA A 130 0.76 -6.98 0.62
C ALA A 130 -0.65 -7.03 0.01
N SER A 131 -1.35 -5.89 0.01
CA SER A 131 -2.71 -5.75 -0.50
C SER A 131 -2.76 -5.90 -2.02
N TYR A 132 -1.99 -5.10 -2.76
CA TYR A 132 -1.91 -5.16 -4.22
C TYR A 132 -1.35 -6.49 -4.72
N GLY A 133 -0.31 -7.03 -4.06
CA GLY A 133 0.23 -8.37 -4.39
C GLY A 133 -0.82 -9.47 -4.29
N THR A 134 -1.70 -9.39 -3.29
CA THR A 134 -2.81 -10.32 -3.09
C THR A 134 -3.91 -10.10 -4.12
N LEU A 135 -4.39 -8.87 -4.29
CA LEU A 135 -5.45 -8.51 -5.24
C LEU A 135 -5.08 -8.86 -6.67
N ARG A 136 -3.86 -8.55 -7.11
CA ARG A 136 -3.31 -8.94 -8.41
C ARG A 136 -3.40 -10.46 -8.63
N ASN A 137 -3.00 -11.26 -7.64
CA ASN A 137 -3.04 -12.72 -7.77
C ASN A 137 -4.47 -13.27 -7.82
N ILE A 138 -5.40 -12.66 -7.08
CA ILE A 138 -6.81 -13.02 -7.15
C ILE A 138 -7.39 -12.64 -8.52
N ALA A 139 -7.06 -11.46 -9.05
CA ALA A 139 -7.47 -11.04 -10.40
C ALA A 139 -7.02 -12.03 -11.47
N ARG A 140 -5.76 -12.49 -11.43
CA ARG A 140 -5.26 -13.56 -12.31
C ARG A 140 -6.04 -14.86 -12.16
N THR A 141 -6.35 -15.24 -10.92
CA THR A 141 -7.10 -16.48 -10.61
C THR A 141 -8.53 -16.43 -11.16
N LEU A 142 -9.16 -15.26 -11.16
CA LEU A 142 -10.48 -15.01 -11.71
C LEU A 142 -10.48 -14.80 -13.24
N GLY A 143 -9.32 -14.84 -13.89
CA GLY A 143 -9.18 -14.66 -15.34
C GLY A 143 -9.16 -13.20 -15.81
N HIS A 144 -9.01 -12.24 -14.90
CA HIS A 144 -8.91 -10.82 -15.22
C HIS A 144 -7.44 -10.40 -15.40
N SER A 145 -6.80 -10.88 -16.48
CA SER A 145 -5.38 -10.61 -16.74
C SER A 145 -5.06 -9.11 -16.85
N ASP A 146 -5.86 -8.35 -17.60
CA ASP A 146 -5.62 -6.90 -17.77
C ASP A 146 -5.74 -6.14 -16.43
N VAL A 147 -6.65 -6.56 -15.55
CA VAL A 147 -6.79 -6.01 -14.19
C VAL A 147 -5.56 -6.34 -13.35
N ALA A 148 -5.05 -7.58 -13.47
CA ALA A 148 -3.84 -7.96 -12.76
C ALA A 148 -2.63 -7.14 -13.21
N ASP A 149 -2.52 -6.82 -14.49
CA ASP A 149 -1.41 -6.01 -14.99
C ASP A 149 -1.48 -4.56 -14.51
N LEU A 150 -2.68 -3.99 -14.36
CA LEU A 150 -2.86 -2.68 -13.71
C LEU A 150 -2.47 -2.71 -12.23
N LEU A 151 -2.95 -3.71 -11.48
CA LEU A 151 -2.61 -3.86 -10.06
C LEU A 151 -1.12 -4.16 -9.85
N GLN A 152 -0.43 -4.76 -10.84
CA GLN A 152 1.01 -4.97 -10.81
C GLN A 152 1.78 -3.65 -10.96
N GLN A 153 1.32 -2.73 -11.82
CA GLN A 153 1.97 -1.43 -11.97
C GLN A 153 1.93 -0.64 -10.67
N THR A 154 0.79 -0.60 -9.99
CA THR A 154 0.67 0.03 -8.67
C THR A 154 1.59 -0.66 -7.65
N LEU A 155 1.58 -2.00 -7.59
CA LEU A 155 2.47 -2.75 -6.71
C LEU A 155 3.96 -2.42 -6.92
N ASP A 156 4.39 -2.26 -8.17
CA ASP A 156 5.78 -1.93 -8.49
C ASP A 156 6.13 -0.51 -8.00
N GLN A 157 5.21 0.45 -8.15
CA GLN A 157 5.36 1.81 -7.64
C GLN A 157 5.46 1.85 -6.11
N GLU A 158 4.64 1.09 -5.37
CA GLU A 158 4.77 1.03 -3.89
C GLU A 158 6.11 0.41 -3.47
N GLY A 159 6.58 -0.59 -4.22
CA GLY A 159 7.91 -1.16 -4.00
C GLY A 159 9.03 -0.15 -4.22
N GLU A 160 8.93 0.67 -5.27
CA GLU A 160 9.89 1.75 -5.53
C GLU A 160 9.86 2.83 -4.43
N THR A 161 8.68 3.18 -3.92
CA THR A 161 8.53 4.12 -2.80
C THR A 161 9.19 3.59 -1.52
N ASP A 162 8.93 2.35 -1.11
CA ASP A 162 9.57 1.74 0.07
C ASP A 162 11.09 1.68 -0.06
N HIS A 163 11.59 1.34 -1.26
CA HIS A 163 13.01 1.36 -1.54
C HIS A 163 13.61 2.77 -1.37
N LYS A 164 12.94 3.80 -1.89
CA LYS A 164 13.39 5.19 -1.75
C LYS A 164 13.38 5.66 -0.29
N LEU A 165 12.38 5.26 0.49
CA LEU A 165 12.33 5.54 1.93
C LEU A 165 13.49 4.86 2.68
N THR A 166 13.80 3.61 2.32
CA THR A 166 14.96 2.88 2.86
C THR A 166 16.27 3.61 2.54
N GLU A 167 16.45 4.05 1.29
CA GLU A 167 17.65 4.80 0.89
C GLU A 167 17.82 6.08 1.72
N LEU A 168 16.75 6.83 1.96
CA LEU A 168 16.80 8.04 2.80
C LEU A 168 17.18 7.72 4.25
N ALA A 169 16.59 6.66 4.82
CA ALA A 169 16.88 6.20 6.17
C ALA A 169 18.36 5.82 6.35
N GLU A 170 18.91 5.06 5.40
CA GLU A 170 20.28 4.58 5.42
C GLU A 170 21.31 5.65 5.05
N ALA A 171 20.97 6.60 4.17
CA ALA A 171 21.90 7.58 3.66
C ALA A 171 22.32 8.63 4.70
N TYR A 172 21.36 9.18 5.44
CA TYR A 172 21.67 10.23 6.42
C TYR A 172 20.63 10.39 7.54
N VAL A 173 19.35 10.10 7.31
CA VAL A 173 18.30 10.43 8.30
C VAL A 173 18.55 9.74 9.64
N ASN A 174 18.89 8.45 9.64
CA ASN A 174 19.19 7.74 10.89
C ASN A 174 20.49 8.20 11.55
N GLU A 175 21.51 8.56 10.76
CA GLU A 175 22.78 9.05 11.29
C GLU A 175 22.60 10.40 11.97
N GLU A 176 21.94 11.36 11.29
CA GLU A 176 21.69 12.68 11.85
C GLU A 176 20.73 12.62 13.05
N ALA A 177 19.71 11.77 13.01
CA ALA A 177 18.81 11.56 14.16
C ALA A 177 19.55 11.01 15.40
N SER A 178 20.66 10.30 15.23
CA SER A 178 21.40 9.68 16.34
C SER A 178 22.26 10.65 17.16
N VAL A 179 22.48 11.86 16.65
CA VAL A 179 23.34 12.89 17.25
C VAL A 179 22.57 14.13 17.73
N GLU A 180 21.24 14.09 17.69
CA GLU A 180 20.31 15.08 18.26
C GLU A 180 19.99 14.78 19.74
#